data_AF-A0A924MDJ7-F1
#
_entry.id   AF-A0A924MDJ7-F1
#
_cell.length_a   1.000
_cell.length_b   1.000
_cell.length_c   1.000
_cell.angle_alpha   90.00
_cell.angle_beta   90.00
_cell.angle_gamma   90.00
#
_symmetry.space_group_name_H-M   'P 1'
#
loop_
_entity.id
_entity.type
_entity.pdbx_description
1 polymer ?
#
loop_
_entity_poly.entity_id
_entity_poly.type
_entity_poly.pdbx_seq_one_letter_code
_entity_poly.pdbx_strand_id
1 'polypeptide(L)'
;MRKTLLLTSFLITSSFIFAQKKPLDHSVYDIWQNLANEKISNKGNFVGYAVTPQAGDAEFHIKNLKSNQNFQYPRGEEFKFSLDEKFAAFTIKPTYQETRQAKIKKKKADDLPKDSLGIINLKTLALIKIPRIKSYAFAEKVGNVLAYLVDKDPTDTVKKKKPVSK
;
A
#
# COMPACT_ATOMS: atom_id res chain seq x y z
N MET A 1 29.21 -17.56 48.42
CA MET A 1 28.09 -17.92 47.53
C MET A 1 27.43 -16.72 46.85
N ARG A 2 27.18 -15.58 47.53
CA ARG A 2 26.58 -14.39 46.88
C ARG A 2 27.44 -13.74 45.78
N LYS A 3 28.78 -13.75 45.93
CA LYS A 3 29.74 -13.23 44.93
C LYS A 3 29.89 -14.14 43.70
N THR A 4 29.82 -15.46 43.88
CA THR A 4 29.85 -16.44 42.78
C THR A 4 28.54 -16.40 41.98
N LEU A 5 27.40 -16.14 42.64
CA LEU A 5 26.09 -15.98 42.00
C LEU A 5 25.98 -14.70 41.16
N LEU A 6 26.62 -13.61 41.61
CA LEU A 6 26.74 -12.37 40.83
C LEU A 6 27.64 -12.55 39.60
N LEU A 7 28.74 -13.32 39.72
CA LEU A 7 29.65 -13.58 38.61
C LEU A 7 29.00 -14.47 37.53
N THR A 8 28.23 -15.48 37.92
CA THR A 8 27.45 -16.30 36.99
C THR A 8 26.33 -15.52 36.32
N SER A 9 25.68 -14.60 37.04
CA SER A 9 24.66 -13.71 36.46
C SER A 9 25.25 -12.78 35.39
N PHE A 10 26.46 -12.27 35.61
CA PHE A 10 27.16 -11.41 34.65
C PHE A 10 27.59 -12.17 33.38
N LEU A 11 27.98 -13.44 33.53
CA LEU A 11 28.39 -14.29 32.41
C LEU A 11 27.22 -14.73 31.50
N ILE A 12 26.00 -14.82 32.05
CA ILE A 12 24.80 -15.16 31.26
C ILE A 12 24.29 -13.95 30.46
N THR A 13 24.49 -12.73 30.98
CA THR A 13 24.06 -11.50 30.28
C THR A 13 24.91 -11.15 29.05
N SER A 14 26.16 -11.63 28.95
CA SER A 14 27.04 -11.32 27.82
C SER A 14 26.73 -12.12 26.54
N SER A 15 25.97 -13.21 26.63
CA SER A 15 25.61 -14.05 25.46
C SER A 15 24.46 -13.50 24.61
N PHE A 16 23.84 -12.38 25.00
CA PHE A 16 22.69 -11.78 24.29
C PHE A 16 23.05 -10.60 23.37
N ILE A 17 24.33 -10.38 23.06
CA ILE A 17 24.76 -9.27 22.20
C ILE A 17 24.75 -9.71 20.72
N PHE A 18 23.56 -9.94 20.16
CA PHE A 18 23.37 -10.01 18.70
C PHE A 18 22.92 -8.64 18.19
N ALA A 19 23.88 -7.71 18.08
CA ALA A 19 23.64 -6.35 17.60
C ALA A 19 24.31 -6.04 16.25
N GLN A 20 24.81 -7.07 15.53
CA GLN A 20 25.43 -6.85 14.23
C GLN A 20 24.36 -6.54 13.19
N LYS A 21 24.44 -5.36 12.58
CA LYS A 21 23.61 -4.99 11.42
C LYS A 21 23.75 -6.07 10.35
N LYS A 22 22.66 -6.37 9.63
CA LYS A 22 22.69 -7.35 8.54
C LYS A 22 23.85 -6.99 7.59
N PRO A 23 24.79 -7.92 7.33
CA PRO A 23 25.90 -7.64 6.42
C PRO A 23 25.35 -7.28 5.04
N LEU A 24 26.01 -6.32 4.38
CA LEU A 24 25.65 -5.86 3.03
C LEU A 24 26.08 -6.93 2.01
N ASP A 25 25.17 -7.84 1.70
CA ASP A 25 25.31 -8.84 0.63
C ASP A 25 24.27 -8.58 -0.49
N HIS A 26 24.27 -9.44 -1.52
CA HIS A 26 23.35 -9.31 -2.65
C HIS A 26 21.87 -9.45 -2.26
N SER A 27 21.56 -10.08 -1.12
CA SER A 27 20.18 -10.18 -0.61
C SER A 27 19.64 -8.85 -0.11
N VAL A 28 20.50 -7.85 0.09
CA VAL A 28 20.10 -6.51 0.55
C VAL A 28 19.53 -5.66 -0.59
N TYR A 29 19.82 -5.98 -1.85
CA TYR A 29 19.31 -5.20 -2.99
C TYR A 29 17.79 -5.28 -3.12
N ASP A 30 17.22 -6.46 -2.94
CA ASP A 30 15.77 -6.69 -3.04
C ASP A 30 14.97 -5.87 -2.03
N ILE A 31 15.53 -5.65 -0.84
CA ILE A 31 14.90 -4.89 0.26
C ILE A 31 15.23 -3.41 0.23
N TRP A 32 16.04 -2.94 -0.73
CA TRP A 32 16.39 -1.54 -0.83
C TRP A 32 15.16 -0.71 -1.14
N GLN A 33 14.84 0.22 -0.25
CA GLN A 33 13.64 1.05 -0.33
C GLN A 33 13.91 2.32 -1.13
N ASN A 34 13.03 2.62 -2.08
CA ASN A 34 13.01 3.87 -2.79
C ASN A 34 11.79 4.70 -2.35
N LEU A 35 11.96 6.02 -2.31
CA LEU A 35 10.86 6.96 -2.14
C LEU A 35 10.32 7.32 -3.52
N ALA A 36 9.00 7.28 -3.68
CA ALA A 36 8.35 7.58 -4.94
C ALA A 36 7.05 8.36 -4.73
N ASN A 37 6.67 9.09 -5.78
CA ASN A 37 5.40 9.80 -5.88
C ASN A 37 5.17 10.80 -4.74
N GLU A 38 6.20 11.49 -4.26
CA GLU A 38 6.09 12.47 -3.16
C GLU A 38 5.17 13.62 -3.55
N LYS A 39 4.21 13.94 -2.67
CA LYS A 39 3.29 15.07 -2.87
C LYS A 39 3.00 15.77 -1.56
N ILE A 40 2.80 17.08 -1.68
CA ILE A 40 2.35 17.93 -0.59
C ILE A 40 0.90 18.33 -0.89
N SER A 41 0.05 18.36 0.14
CA SER A 41 -1.33 18.83 0.00
C SER A 41 -1.38 20.33 -0.30
N ASN A 42 -2.48 20.83 -0.89
CA ASN A 42 -2.57 22.18 -1.46
C ASN A 42 -2.25 23.34 -0.48
N LYS A 43 -2.60 23.19 0.80
CA LYS A 43 -2.31 24.11 1.91
C LYS A 43 -1.13 23.65 2.77
N GLY A 44 -0.43 22.58 2.39
CA GLY A 44 0.76 22.09 3.10
C GLY A 44 0.48 21.44 4.46
N ASN A 45 -0.74 21.00 4.75
CA ASN A 45 -1.04 20.32 6.02
C ASN A 45 -0.57 18.86 6.04
N PHE A 46 -0.49 18.23 4.87
CA PHE A 46 -0.13 16.83 4.71
C PHE A 46 0.98 16.64 3.68
N VAL A 47 1.85 15.67 3.96
CA VAL A 47 2.82 15.14 3.01
C VAL A 47 2.51 13.68 2.80
N GLY A 48 2.39 13.27 1.55
CA GLY A 48 2.27 11.88 1.16
C GLY A 48 3.53 11.42 0.45
N TYR A 49 3.89 10.16 0.62
CA TYR A 49 4.96 9.50 -0.13
C TYR A 49 4.75 7.99 -0.15
N ALA A 50 5.16 7.33 -1.21
CA ALA A 50 5.18 5.87 -1.28
C ALA A 50 6.62 5.38 -1.06
N VAL A 51 6.77 4.35 -0.23
CA VAL A 51 8.03 3.65 0.00
C VAL A 51 7.94 2.30 -0.71
N THR A 52 8.73 2.10 -1.75
CA THR A 52 8.67 0.90 -2.60
C THR A 52 10.02 0.17 -2.56
N PRO A 53 10.07 -1.09 -2.10
CA PRO A 53 11.26 -1.92 -2.25
C PRO A 53 11.48 -2.34 -3.71
N GLN A 54 12.69 -2.74 -4.09
CA GLN A 54 12.93 -3.30 -5.43
C GLN A 54 12.12 -4.59 -5.67
N ALA A 55 12.00 -5.45 -4.67
CA ALA A 55 11.18 -6.64 -4.70
C ALA A 55 10.30 -6.73 -3.46
N GLY A 56 9.00 -6.48 -3.64
CA GLY A 56 8.03 -6.55 -2.57
C GLY A 56 6.83 -5.66 -2.80
N ASP A 57 6.08 -5.45 -1.74
CA ASP A 57 4.91 -4.59 -1.70
C ASP A 57 5.31 -3.17 -1.27
N ALA A 58 4.78 -2.16 -1.95
CA ALA A 58 4.97 -0.77 -1.53
C ALA A 58 4.14 -0.44 -0.28
N GLU A 59 4.49 0.67 0.36
CA GLU A 59 3.75 1.22 1.48
C GLU A 59 3.49 2.71 1.25
N PHE A 60 2.23 3.13 1.36
CA PHE A 60 1.87 4.53 1.26
C PHE A 60 1.82 5.18 2.64
N HIS A 61 2.57 6.26 2.80
CA HIS A 61 2.65 7.03 4.02
C HIS A 61 1.99 8.39 3.84
N ILE A 62 1.22 8.81 4.84
CA ILE A 62 0.69 10.17 4.96
C ILE A 62 1.13 10.74 6.30
N LYS A 63 1.85 11.85 6.26
CA LYS A 63 2.25 12.60 7.44
C LYS A 63 1.43 13.87 7.57
N ASN A 64 0.81 14.07 8.73
CA ASN A 64 0.24 15.35 9.12
C ASN A 64 1.35 16.23 9.71
N LEU A 65 1.64 17.37 9.07
CA LEU A 65 2.72 18.25 9.49
C LEU A 65 2.41 19.06 10.76
N LYS A 66 1.13 19.21 11.11
CA LYS A 66 0.71 19.94 12.31
C LYS A 66 0.72 19.07 13.55
N SER A 67 0.16 17.86 13.47
CA SER A 67 0.07 16.94 14.61
C SER A 67 1.26 15.97 14.71
N ASN A 68 2.15 15.94 13.70
CA ASN A 68 3.20 14.93 13.55
C ASN A 68 2.70 13.48 13.51
N GLN A 69 1.40 13.27 13.25
CA GLN A 69 0.85 11.93 13.06
C GLN A 69 1.26 11.36 11.70
N ASN A 70 1.62 10.08 11.69
CA ASN A 70 1.93 9.33 10.48
C ASN A 70 0.91 8.22 10.30
N PHE A 71 0.40 8.06 9.09
CA PHE A 71 -0.53 7.02 8.69
C PHE A 71 0.10 6.18 7.60
N GLN A 72 -0.11 4.87 7.66
CA GLN A 72 0.52 3.90 6.75
C GLN A 72 -0.56 3.01 6.14
N TYR A 73 -0.48 2.85 4.82
CA TYR A 73 -1.42 2.06 4.03
C TYR A 73 -0.64 1.06 3.18
N PRO A 74 -0.76 -0.25 3.49
CA PRO A 74 -0.04 -1.29 2.76
C PRO A 74 -0.48 -1.35 1.29
N ARG A 75 0.49 -1.59 0.39
CA ARG A 75 0.32 -1.71 -1.06
C ARG A 75 -0.23 -0.46 -1.74
N GLY A 76 -0.23 0.67 -1.03
CA GLY A 76 -0.67 1.94 -1.57
C GLY A 76 0.38 2.54 -2.49
N GLU A 77 -0.03 2.92 -3.70
CA GLU A 77 0.80 3.57 -4.71
C GLU A 77 -0.01 4.65 -5.45
N GLU A 78 0.67 5.44 -6.28
CA GLU A 78 0.06 6.38 -7.23
C GLU A 78 -0.98 7.34 -6.60
N PHE A 79 -0.76 7.82 -5.39
CA PHE A 79 -1.78 8.57 -4.65
C PHE A 79 -1.98 10.02 -5.13
N LYS A 80 -3.12 10.60 -4.76
CA LYS A 80 -3.48 12.00 -4.96
C LYS A 80 -4.23 12.54 -3.73
N PHE A 81 -4.03 13.82 -3.43
CA PHE A 81 -4.84 14.54 -2.45
C PHE A 81 -6.02 15.23 -3.16
N SER A 82 -7.13 15.36 -2.45
CA SER A 82 -8.23 16.21 -2.87
C SER A 82 -7.86 17.70 -2.74
N LEU A 83 -8.45 18.56 -3.57
CA LEU A 83 -8.16 20.00 -3.58
C LEU A 83 -8.46 20.69 -2.23
N ASP A 84 -9.46 20.17 -1.51
CA ASP A 84 -9.87 20.67 -0.19
C ASP A 84 -9.09 20.07 0.99
N GLU A 85 -8.16 19.15 0.71
CA GLU A 85 -7.34 18.40 1.67
C GLU A 85 -8.12 17.56 2.69
N LYS A 86 -9.37 17.19 2.38
CA LYS A 86 -10.15 16.32 3.26
C LYS A 86 -9.99 14.85 2.93
N PHE A 87 -9.58 14.53 1.71
CA PHE A 87 -9.46 13.17 1.21
C PHE A 87 -8.10 12.93 0.56
N ALA A 88 -7.66 11.68 0.62
CA ALA A 88 -6.65 11.16 -0.29
C ALA A 88 -7.20 9.92 -0.97
N ALA A 89 -6.83 9.72 -2.23
CA ALA A 89 -7.11 8.50 -2.97
C ALA A 89 -5.79 7.89 -3.44
N PHE A 90 -5.72 6.56 -3.45
CA PHE A 90 -4.52 5.81 -3.83
C PHE A 90 -4.89 4.47 -4.45
N THR A 91 -4.02 3.98 -5.32
CA THR A 91 -4.15 2.65 -5.90
C THR A 91 -3.60 1.63 -4.91
N ILE A 92 -4.34 0.57 -4.63
CA ILE A 92 -3.90 -0.58 -3.85
C ILE A 92 -3.53 -1.68 -4.85
N LYS A 93 -2.23 -1.93 -5.02
CA LYS A 93 -1.76 -3.00 -5.90
C LYS A 93 -2.08 -4.38 -5.30
N PRO A 94 -2.35 -5.41 -6.12
CA PRO A 94 -2.33 -6.80 -5.68
C PRO A 94 -0.98 -7.14 -5.03
N THR A 95 -0.92 -8.19 -4.23
CA THR A 95 0.36 -8.55 -3.62
C THR A 95 1.40 -8.85 -4.69
N TYR A 96 2.65 -8.53 -4.38
CA TYR A 96 3.79 -8.82 -5.26
C TYR A 96 3.82 -10.31 -5.63
N GLN A 97 3.57 -11.18 -4.66
CA GLN A 97 3.55 -12.64 -4.86
C GLN A 97 2.46 -13.07 -5.84
N GLU A 98 1.22 -12.62 -5.68
CA GLU A 98 0.11 -12.95 -6.59
C GLU A 98 0.39 -12.48 -8.01
N THR A 99 0.90 -11.26 -8.15
CA THR A 99 1.24 -10.67 -9.45
C THR A 99 2.37 -11.45 -10.13
N ARG A 100 3.41 -11.83 -9.38
CA ARG A 100 4.54 -12.62 -9.90
C ARG A 100 4.09 -14.01 -10.31
N GLN A 101 3.32 -14.71 -9.49
CA GLN A 101 2.77 -16.03 -9.82
C GLN A 101 1.88 -15.98 -11.06
N ALA A 102 1.04 -14.96 -11.19
CA ALA A 102 0.19 -14.77 -12.37
C ALA A 102 1.01 -14.55 -13.65
N LYS A 103 2.10 -13.78 -13.57
CA LYS A 103 3.05 -13.58 -14.68
C LYS A 103 3.81 -14.86 -15.04
N ILE A 104 4.30 -15.61 -14.05
CA ILE A 104 4.97 -16.92 -14.26
C ILE A 104 4.03 -17.89 -14.97
N LYS A 105 2.75 -17.91 -14.57
CA LYS A 105 1.69 -18.72 -15.20
C LYS A 105 1.21 -18.18 -16.56
N LYS A 106 1.80 -17.09 -17.08
CA LYS A 106 1.43 -16.44 -18.35
C LYS A 106 -0.07 -16.18 -18.47
N LYS A 107 -0.71 -15.77 -17.38
CA LYS A 107 -2.14 -15.43 -17.38
C LYS A 107 -2.41 -14.29 -18.37
N LYS A 108 -3.57 -14.33 -19.02
CA LYS A 108 -4.03 -13.24 -19.88
C LYS A 108 -4.27 -11.97 -19.05
N ALA A 109 -4.23 -10.81 -19.69
CA ALA A 109 -4.40 -9.51 -19.02
C ALA A 109 -5.71 -9.41 -18.20
N ASP A 110 -6.76 -10.09 -18.64
CA ASP A 110 -8.06 -10.14 -17.96
C ASP A 110 -8.05 -10.99 -16.68
N ASP A 111 -7.16 -11.99 -16.63
CA ASP A 111 -7.01 -12.93 -15.51
C ASP A 111 -5.92 -12.50 -14.51
N LEU A 112 -5.21 -11.41 -14.80
CA LEU A 112 -4.27 -10.81 -13.86
C LEU A 112 -5.03 -10.23 -12.66
N PRO A 113 -4.47 -10.34 -11.43
CA PRO A 113 -4.98 -9.61 -10.28
C PRO A 113 -5.13 -8.13 -10.62
N LYS A 114 -6.30 -7.57 -10.31
CA LYS A 114 -6.64 -6.17 -10.63
C LYS A 114 -6.40 -5.28 -9.42
N ASP A 115 -6.01 -4.04 -9.70
CA ASP A 115 -5.81 -3.02 -8.68
C ASP A 115 -7.14 -2.67 -8.00
N SER A 116 -7.05 -2.14 -6.78
CA SER A 116 -8.19 -1.60 -6.05
C SER A 116 -7.95 -0.12 -5.74
N LEU A 117 -9.02 0.64 -5.53
CA LEU A 117 -8.95 2.05 -5.13
C LEU A 117 -9.16 2.16 -3.62
N GLY A 118 -8.24 2.82 -2.92
CA GLY A 118 -8.39 3.26 -1.54
C GLY A 118 -8.77 4.73 -1.49
N ILE A 119 -9.80 5.09 -0.73
CA ILE A 119 -10.22 6.48 -0.48
C ILE A 119 -10.22 6.67 1.03
N ILE A 120 -9.36 7.55 1.53
CA ILE A 120 -9.21 7.85 2.94
C ILE A 120 -9.72 9.27 3.23
N ASN A 121 -10.51 9.40 4.29
CA ASN A 121 -10.80 10.71 4.89
C ASN A 121 -9.67 11.08 5.86
N LEU A 122 -8.97 12.19 5.60
CA LEU A 122 -7.78 12.60 6.35
C LEU A 122 -8.07 13.10 7.77
N LYS A 123 -9.34 13.39 8.09
CA LYS A 123 -9.76 13.83 9.44
C LYS A 123 -10.27 12.68 10.30
N THR A 124 -11.12 11.83 9.74
CA THR A 124 -11.75 10.70 10.46
C THR A 124 -10.98 9.40 10.34
N LEU A 125 -10.03 9.33 9.39
CA LEU A 125 -9.27 8.13 9.05
C LEU A 125 -10.13 6.98 8.52
N ALA A 126 -11.38 7.27 8.12
CA ALA A 126 -12.25 6.31 7.47
C ALA A 126 -11.71 5.95 6.08
N LEU A 127 -11.48 4.65 5.85
CA LEU A 127 -10.97 4.10 4.60
C LEU A 127 -12.05 3.31 3.88
N ILE A 128 -12.35 3.71 2.64
CA ILE A 128 -13.23 2.99 1.71
C ILE A 128 -12.33 2.31 0.68
N LYS A 129 -12.66 1.06 0.33
CA LYS A 129 -11.95 0.29 -0.69
C LYS A 129 -12.92 -0.12 -1.79
N ILE A 130 -12.55 0.13 -3.04
CA ILE A 130 -13.33 -0.24 -4.23
C ILE A 130 -12.48 -1.20 -5.07
N PRO A 131 -12.93 -2.44 -5.34
CA PRO A 131 -12.15 -3.41 -6.09
C PRO A 131 -12.12 -3.09 -7.60
N ARG A 132 -11.17 -3.70 -8.32
CA ARG A 132 -11.12 -3.75 -9.79
C ARG A 132 -11.12 -2.39 -10.48
N ILE A 133 -10.25 -1.49 -10.04
CA ILE A 133 -10.14 -0.16 -10.66
C ILE A 133 -9.21 -0.15 -11.88
N LYS A 134 -9.61 0.58 -12.93
CA LYS A 134 -8.76 0.92 -14.08
C LYS A 134 -8.06 2.25 -13.92
N SER A 135 -8.79 3.26 -13.47
CA SER A 135 -8.29 4.62 -13.32
C SER A 135 -9.16 5.43 -12.38
N TYR A 136 -8.59 6.48 -11.78
CA TYR A 136 -9.35 7.44 -10.99
C TYR A 136 -8.76 8.86 -11.13
N ALA A 137 -9.60 9.87 -10.91
CA ALA A 137 -9.20 11.27 -10.94
C ALA A 137 -10.06 12.11 -9.98
N PHE A 138 -9.41 13.01 -9.24
CA PHE A 138 -10.11 14.08 -8.54
C PHE A 138 -10.54 15.15 -9.54
N ALA A 139 -11.65 15.83 -9.25
CA ALA A 139 -12.05 17.01 -10.00
C ALA A 139 -11.03 18.14 -9.81
N GLU A 140 -10.70 18.84 -10.91
CA GLU A 140 -9.65 19.87 -10.89
C GLU A 140 -10.06 21.14 -10.14
N LYS A 141 -11.35 21.52 -10.24
CA LYS A 141 -11.88 22.77 -9.68
C LYS A 141 -12.71 22.58 -8.40
N VAL A 142 -13.11 21.34 -8.11
CA VAL A 142 -14.02 21.01 -7.01
C VAL A 142 -13.35 19.99 -6.10
N GLY A 143 -13.23 20.32 -4.81
CA GLY A 143 -12.40 19.53 -3.89
C GLY A 143 -13.01 18.24 -3.35
N ASN A 144 -14.31 17.97 -3.58
CA ASN A 144 -15.01 16.83 -2.96
C ASN A 144 -15.54 15.80 -3.97
N VAL A 145 -15.09 15.84 -5.21
CA VAL A 145 -15.54 14.92 -6.26
C VAL A 145 -14.39 14.07 -6.76
N LEU A 146 -14.60 12.76 -6.79
CA LEU A 146 -13.67 11.75 -7.32
C LEU A 146 -14.42 10.91 -8.35
N ALA A 147 -13.90 10.87 -9.57
CA ALA A 147 -14.38 9.97 -10.62
C ALA A 147 -13.47 8.75 -10.69
N TYR A 148 -14.05 7.57 -10.91
CA TYR A 148 -13.30 6.32 -11.00
C TYR A 148 -13.95 5.38 -12.03
N LEU A 149 -13.12 4.61 -12.73
CA LEU A 149 -13.52 3.65 -13.75
C LEU A 149 -13.23 2.23 -13.26
N VAL A 150 -14.25 1.38 -13.17
CA VAL A 150 -14.14 -0.01 -12.71
C VAL A 150 -14.13 -0.96 -13.92
N ASP A 151 -13.35 -2.03 -13.83
CA ASP A 151 -13.40 -3.14 -14.77
C ASP A 151 -14.70 -3.94 -14.62
N LYS A 152 -15.22 -4.47 -15.72
CA LYS A 152 -16.38 -5.36 -15.67
C LYS A 152 -16.07 -6.59 -14.82
N ASP A 153 -17.03 -7.00 -14.01
CA ASP A 153 -16.91 -8.26 -13.27
C ASP A 153 -16.93 -9.45 -14.24
N PRO A 154 -16.14 -10.51 -13.98
CA PRO A 154 -16.19 -11.73 -14.79
C PRO A 154 -17.53 -12.45 -14.67
N THR A 155 -18.27 -12.17 -13.58
CA THR A 155 -19.51 -12.86 -13.22
C THR A 155 -20.76 -12.26 -13.87
N ASP A 156 -20.66 -11.08 -14.49
CA ASP A 156 -21.82 -10.40 -15.10
C ASP A 156 -22.09 -10.87 -16.54
N THR A 157 -21.93 -12.18 -16.76
CA THR A 157 -22.60 -12.87 -17.87
C THR A 157 -23.80 -13.60 -17.28
N VAL A 158 -24.91 -12.86 -17.13
CA VAL A 158 -26.22 -13.49 -17.11
C VAL A 158 -26.30 -14.33 -18.38
N LYS A 159 -26.15 -15.64 -18.24
CA LYS A 159 -26.55 -16.61 -19.25
C LYS A 159 -27.99 -16.25 -19.63
N LYS A 160 -28.19 -15.60 -20.78
CA LYS A 160 -29.49 -15.49 -21.43
C LYS A 160 -29.96 -16.92 -21.68
N LYS A 161 -30.73 -17.47 -20.75
CA LYS A 161 -31.43 -18.73 -20.92
C LYS A 161 -32.41 -18.49 -22.07
N LYS A 162 -32.11 -19.04 -23.25
CA LYS A 162 -33.03 -19.02 -24.39
C LYS A 162 -34.40 -19.51 -23.89
N PRO A 163 -35.51 -18.80 -24.16
CA PRO A 163 -36.82 -19.33 -23.84
C PRO A 163 -37.02 -20.59 -24.68
N VAL A 164 -37.29 -21.70 -24.01
CA VAL A 164 -37.76 -22.93 -24.64
C VAL A 164 -39.18 -22.63 -25.12
N SER A 165 -39.37 -22.59 -26.44
CA SER A 165 -40.69 -22.60 -27.05
C SER A 165 -41.41 -23.87 -26.59
N LYS A 166 -42.59 -23.71 -26.00
CA LYS A 166 -43.62 -24.75 -26.06
C LYS A 166 -44.24 -24.76 -27.45
#